data_AF-A0A836JT53-F1
#
_entry.id   AF-A0A836JT53-F1
#
_cell.length_a   1.000
_cell.length_b   1.000
_cell.length_c   1.000
_cell.angle_alpha   90.00
_cell.angle_beta   90.00
_cell.angle_gamma   90.00
#
_symmetry.space_group_name_H-M   'P 1'
#
loop_
_entity.id
_entity.type
_entity.pdbx_description
1 polymer ?
#
loop_
_entity_poly.entity_id
_entity_poly.type
_entity_poly.pdbx_seq_one_letter_code
_entity_poly.pdbx_strand_id
1 'polypeptide(L)'
;MILIGGIGVTAGVHRLWTHKAYKAKWQLRIILVVLYASTGMNDIFEWVRDHRVHHKYTDTDADPHNSNRGFFFSHVGWLMMKKHPDVIRKGRHVDMSDILADPIAAFSIKHINPTENQWVNLVAAGEGSHNYHHVFPWDYKTSELCNSTTTDFINFFAKIGWAYDLKEPSQELVKIVVMKKGDGSHPLWNAVPYPA
;
A
#
# COMPACT_ATOMS: atom_id res chain seq x y z
N MET A 1 -10.90 -10.08 -3.45
CA MET A 1 -10.05 -8.92 -3.09
C MET A 1 -10.29 -7.69 -3.96
N ILE A 2 -10.22 -7.75 -5.30
CA ILE A 2 -10.36 -6.58 -6.20
C ILE A 2 -11.66 -5.78 -5.99
N LEU A 3 -12.82 -6.45 -5.88
CA LEU A 3 -14.12 -5.80 -5.63
C LEU A 3 -14.24 -5.14 -4.26
N ILE A 4 -13.57 -5.70 -3.24
CA ILE A 4 -13.70 -5.29 -1.84
C ILE A 4 -12.77 -4.12 -1.53
N GLY A 5 -11.53 -4.14 -2.02
CA GLY A 5 -10.61 -3.00 -1.94
C GLY A 5 -11.12 -1.77 -2.72
N GLY A 6 -11.79 -2.01 -3.85
CA GLY A 6 -12.45 -0.95 -4.63
C GLY A 6 -13.50 -0.15 -3.85
N ILE A 7 -14.14 -0.74 -2.83
CA ILE A 7 -15.06 -0.02 -1.93
C ILE A 7 -14.28 0.92 -1.01
N GLY A 8 -13.12 0.51 -0.49
CA GLY A 8 -12.24 1.37 0.29
C GLY A 8 -11.81 2.63 -0.50
N VAL A 9 -11.51 2.47 -1.79
CA VAL A 9 -11.22 3.59 -2.69
C VAL A 9 -12.46 4.45 -2.93
N THR A 10 -13.52 3.85 -3.46
CA THR A 10 -14.67 4.59 -4.00
C THR A 10 -15.59 5.17 -2.92
N ALA A 11 -15.92 4.40 -1.88
CA ALA A 11 -16.73 4.88 -0.77
C ALA A 11 -15.88 5.63 0.26
N GLY A 12 -14.69 5.13 0.56
CA GLY A 12 -13.76 5.73 1.53
C GLY A 12 -13.02 6.96 0.98
N VAL A 13 -11.78 6.78 0.52
CA VAL A 13 -10.89 7.92 0.21
C VAL A 13 -11.46 8.87 -0.82
N HIS A 14 -12.23 8.37 -1.80
CA HIS A 14 -12.86 9.22 -2.80
C HIS A 14 -14.06 10.01 -2.27
N ARG A 15 -15.13 9.35 -1.81
CA ARG A 15 -16.40 10.03 -1.48
C ARG A 15 -16.44 10.57 -0.05
N LEU A 16 -15.97 9.81 0.92
CA LEU A 16 -15.98 10.21 2.33
C LEU A 16 -14.92 11.27 2.61
N TRP A 17 -13.64 10.95 2.36
CA TRP A 17 -12.53 11.81 2.80
C TRP A 17 -12.20 12.91 1.77
N THR A 18 -12.12 12.62 0.48
CA THR A 18 -11.85 13.68 -0.51
C THR A 18 -13.01 14.64 -0.67
N HIS A 19 -14.19 14.13 -1.03
CA HIS A 19 -15.33 14.96 -1.44
C HIS A 19 -16.30 15.32 -0.33
N LYS A 20 -16.15 14.75 0.88
CA LYS A 20 -17.06 14.98 2.00
C LYS A 20 -18.53 14.75 1.63
N ALA A 21 -18.79 13.80 0.73
CA ALA A 21 -20.11 13.56 0.15
C ALA A 21 -21.10 12.97 1.16
N TYR A 22 -20.61 12.39 2.25
CA TYR A 22 -21.42 11.88 3.35
C TYR A 22 -20.65 11.89 4.68
N LYS A 23 -21.35 11.65 5.79
CA LYS A 23 -20.75 11.47 7.12
C LYS A 23 -20.84 10.00 7.52
N ALA A 24 -19.76 9.45 8.07
CA ALA A 24 -19.72 8.09 8.59
C ALA A 24 -19.49 8.09 10.11
N LYS A 25 -20.09 7.14 10.83
CA LYS A 25 -19.69 6.80 12.20
C LYS A 25 -18.36 6.04 12.19
N TRP A 26 -17.67 6.01 13.32
CA TRP A 26 -16.30 5.50 13.43
C TRP A 26 -16.16 4.05 12.97
N GLN A 27 -17.18 3.20 13.17
CA GLN A 27 -17.16 1.80 12.74
C GLN A 27 -16.99 1.68 11.22
N LEU A 28 -17.78 2.42 10.45
CA LEU A 28 -17.69 2.41 8.99
C LEU A 28 -16.36 3.00 8.52
N ARG A 29 -15.82 4.00 9.21
CA ARG A 29 -14.50 4.57 8.88
C ARG A 29 -13.39 3.55 9.04
N ILE A 30 -13.38 2.76 10.11
CA ILE A 30 -12.41 1.68 10.31
C ILE A 30 -12.50 0.66 9.18
N ILE A 31 -13.72 0.22 8.85
CA ILE A 31 -13.93 -0.72 7.73
C ILE A 31 -13.35 -0.15 6.45
N LEU A 32 -13.66 1.11 6.12
CA LEU A 32 -13.18 1.75 4.89
C LEU A 32 -11.66 1.93 4.87
N VAL A 33 -11.02 2.23 6.00
CA VAL A 33 -9.54 2.26 6.12
C VAL A 33 -8.94 0.89 5.84
N VAL A 34 -9.48 -0.17 6.46
CA VAL A 34 -8.99 -1.55 6.25
C VAL A 34 -9.12 -1.96 4.78
N LEU A 35 -10.28 -1.67 4.18
CA LEU A 35 -10.52 -1.95 2.77
C LEU A 35 -9.56 -1.17 1.87
N TYR A 36 -9.32 0.11 2.17
CA TYR A 36 -8.40 0.95 1.41
C TYR A 36 -6.94 0.46 1.54
N ALA A 37 -6.48 0.13 2.74
CA ALA A 37 -5.13 -0.37 3.00
C ALA A 37 -4.82 -1.65 2.19
N SER A 38 -5.83 -2.50 1.98
CA SER A 38 -5.68 -3.73 1.18
C SER A 38 -5.41 -3.49 -0.32
N THR A 39 -5.50 -2.24 -0.80
CA THR A 39 -5.26 -1.89 -2.21
C THR A 39 -3.79 -1.60 -2.55
N GLY A 40 -2.93 -1.42 -1.55
CA GLY A 40 -1.52 -1.05 -1.78
C GLY A 40 -1.31 0.33 -2.42
N MET A 41 -2.35 1.17 -2.49
CA MET A 41 -2.21 2.56 -2.91
C MET A 41 -1.50 3.39 -1.84
N ASN A 42 -1.11 4.62 -2.18
CA ASN A 42 -0.51 5.58 -1.24
C ASN A 42 -1.40 5.80 0.00
N ASP A 43 -0.85 6.38 1.06
CA ASP A 43 -1.64 6.70 2.25
C ASP A 43 -2.83 7.64 1.95
N ILE A 44 -3.76 7.72 2.90
CA ILE A 44 -4.99 8.53 2.77
C ILE A 44 -4.67 10.01 2.52
N PHE A 45 -3.62 10.55 3.16
CA PHE A 45 -3.27 11.96 3.03
C PHE A 45 -2.82 12.28 1.61
N GLU A 46 -1.90 11.48 1.05
CA GLU A 46 -1.40 11.68 -0.30
C GLU A 46 -2.50 11.50 -1.35
N TRP A 47 -3.31 10.44 -1.23
CA TRP A 47 -4.40 10.19 -2.18
C TRP A 47 -5.43 11.32 -2.17
N VAL A 48 -5.89 11.74 -0.98
CA VAL A 48 -6.88 12.80 -0.84
C VAL A 48 -6.33 14.13 -1.35
N ARG A 49 -5.09 14.48 -0.98
CA ARG A 49 -4.45 15.71 -1.44
C ARG A 49 -4.36 15.74 -2.96
N ASP A 50 -3.80 14.70 -3.57
CA ASP A 50 -3.60 14.66 -5.02
C ASP A 50 -4.94 14.65 -5.77
N HIS A 51 -5.96 13.94 -5.26
CA HIS A 51 -7.29 13.96 -5.87
C HIS A 51 -7.96 15.33 -5.77
N ARG A 52 -7.82 16.04 -4.63
CA ARG A 52 -8.29 17.43 -4.49
C ARG A 52 -7.57 18.38 -5.46
N VAL A 53 -6.26 18.19 -5.65
CA VAL A 53 -5.47 18.95 -6.64
C VAL A 53 -5.99 18.66 -8.05
N HIS A 54 -6.19 17.39 -8.40
CA HIS A 54 -6.72 16.99 -9.70
C HIS A 54 -8.05 17.68 -10.03
N HIS A 55 -9.02 17.65 -9.11
CA HIS A 55 -10.32 18.32 -9.32
C HIS A 55 -10.20 19.84 -9.44
N LYS A 56 -9.27 20.46 -8.72
CA LYS A 56 -9.12 21.92 -8.71
C LYS A 56 -8.36 22.46 -9.92
N TYR A 57 -7.46 21.66 -10.48
CA TYR A 57 -6.53 22.10 -11.53
C TYR A 57 -6.49 21.16 -12.73
N THR A 58 -7.61 20.48 -13.00
CA THR A 58 -7.78 19.50 -14.07
C THR A 58 -7.19 19.99 -15.39
N ASP A 59 -6.50 19.10 -16.08
CA ASP A 59 -5.93 19.34 -17.42
C ASP A 59 -4.88 20.47 -17.48
N THR A 60 -4.33 20.88 -16.32
CA THR A 60 -3.17 21.78 -16.23
C THR A 60 -1.92 21.05 -15.73
N ASP A 61 -0.77 21.71 -15.74
CA ASP A 61 0.48 21.18 -15.17
C ASP A 61 0.45 20.97 -13.65
N ALA A 62 -0.60 21.42 -12.97
CA ALA A 62 -0.84 21.10 -11.57
C ALA A 62 -1.71 19.85 -11.36
N ASP A 63 -2.33 19.30 -12.41
CA ASP A 63 -3.03 18.02 -12.34
C ASP A 63 -2.01 16.87 -12.25
N PRO A 64 -2.00 16.07 -11.17
CA PRO A 64 -1.08 14.94 -11.01
C PRO A 64 -1.10 13.97 -12.19
N HIS A 65 -2.25 13.80 -12.85
CA HIS A 65 -2.45 12.89 -13.98
C HIS A 65 -3.12 13.62 -15.16
N ASN A 66 -2.60 14.82 -15.45
CA ASN A 66 -2.98 15.67 -16.57
C ASN A 66 -3.21 14.89 -17.88
N SER A 67 -4.46 14.88 -18.37
CA SER A 67 -4.84 14.13 -19.56
C SER A 67 -4.27 14.70 -20.87
N ASN A 68 -3.91 15.99 -20.89
CA ASN A 68 -3.26 16.65 -22.04
C ASN A 68 -1.85 16.12 -22.33
N ARG A 69 -1.23 15.39 -21.39
CA ARG A 69 0.06 14.71 -21.59
C ARG A 69 -0.10 13.33 -22.26
N GLY A 70 -1.31 12.98 -22.66
CA GLY A 70 -1.63 11.76 -23.41
C GLY A 70 -2.01 10.57 -22.53
N PHE A 71 -2.66 9.59 -23.16
CA PHE A 71 -3.23 8.40 -22.51
C PHE A 71 -2.24 7.67 -21.61
N PHE A 72 -1.01 7.43 -22.09
CA PHE A 72 -0.01 6.70 -21.30
C PHE A 72 0.33 7.44 -20.00
N PHE A 73 0.49 8.76 -20.06
CA PHE A 73 0.81 9.56 -18.89
C PHE A 73 -0.33 9.52 -17.86
N SER A 74 -1.56 9.81 -18.28
CA SER A 74 -2.72 9.88 -17.37
C SER A 74 -3.14 8.52 -16.83
N HIS A 75 -2.85 7.43 -17.54
CA HIS A 75 -3.20 6.08 -17.11
C HIS A 75 -2.21 5.49 -16.09
N VAL A 76 -0.90 5.59 -16.35
CA VAL A 76 0.14 4.98 -15.48
C VAL A 76 1.46 5.73 -15.46
N GLY A 77 1.79 6.47 -16.52
CA GLY A 77 3.06 7.17 -16.67
C GLY A 77 3.37 8.17 -15.56
N TRP A 78 2.34 8.81 -14.99
CA TRP A 78 2.47 9.75 -13.88
C TRP A 78 3.03 9.12 -12.59
N LEU A 79 2.82 7.82 -12.36
CA LEU A 79 3.36 7.08 -11.22
C LEU A 79 4.84 6.75 -11.37
N MET A 80 5.36 6.77 -12.60
CA MET A 80 6.73 6.35 -12.93
C MET A 80 7.72 7.51 -13.02
N MET A 81 7.30 8.72 -12.64
CA MET A 81 8.15 9.90 -12.71
C MET A 81 7.90 10.85 -11.55
N LYS A 82 8.80 11.83 -11.40
CA LYS A 82 8.63 12.90 -10.42
C LYS A 82 7.41 13.75 -10.80
N LYS A 83 6.63 14.13 -9.79
CA LYS A 83 5.52 15.08 -9.94
C LYS A 83 6.03 16.40 -10.51
N HIS A 84 5.23 17.01 -11.38
CA HIS A 84 5.53 18.34 -11.90
C HIS A 84 5.58 19.36 -10.72
N PRO A 85 6.48 20.37 -10.75
CA PRO A 85 6.62 21.33 -9.64
C PRO A 85 5.30 22.01 -9.25
N ASP A 86 4.40 22.22 -10.20
CA ASP A 86 3.10 22.82 -9.93
C ASP A 86 2.14 21.93 -9.14
N VAL A 87 2.21 20.61 -9.31
CA VAL A 87 1.47 19.66 -8.46
C VAL A 87 1.90 19.83 -7.00
N ILE A 88 3.20 19.94 -6.76
CA ILE A 88 3.78 20.11 -5.41
C ILE A 88 3.40 21.47 -4.84
N ARG A 89 3.61 22.54 -5.61
CA ARG A 89 3.36 23.93 -5.19
C ARG A 89 1.88 24.15 -4.88
N LYS A 90 0.98 23.73 -5.77
CA LYS A 90 -0.46 23.91 -5.57
C LYS A 90 -1.03 22.92 -4.55
N GLY A 91 -0.46 21.72 -4.45
CA GLY A 91 -0.81 20.74 -3.41
C GLY A 91 -0.59 21.21 -1.98
N ARG A 92 0.41 22.09 -1.73
CA ARG A 92 0.61 22.73 -0.41
C ARG A 92 -0.53 23.66 0.01
N HIS A 93 -1.34 24.14 -0.93
CA HIS A 93 -2.45 25.06 -0.69
C HIS A 93 -3.80 24.33 -0.59
N VAL A 94 -3.80 23.00 -0.70
CA VAL A 94 -4.99 22.20 -0.43
C VAL A 94 -5.15 22.09 1.08
N ASP A 95 -6.30 22.52 1.59
CA ASP A 95 -6.65 22.30 2.99
C ASP A 95 -6.79 20.80 3.26
N MET A 96 -6.08 20.32 4.27
CA MET A 96 -6.07 18.93 4.74
C MET A 96 -6.41 18.82 6.23
N SER A 97 -6.79 19.93 6.86
CA SER A 97 -7.08 20.00 8.30
C SER A 97 -8.17 19.01 8.72
N ASP A 98 -9.16 18.79 7.86
CA ASP A 98 -10.25 17.84 8.09
C ASP A 98 -9.79 16.38 8.13
N ILE A 99 -8.79 16.03 7.32
CA ILE A 99 -8.22 14.67 7.30
C ILE A 99 -7.35 14.45 8.53
N LEU A 100 -6.53 15.45 8.89
CA LEU A 100 -5.67 15.38 10.07
C LEU A 100 -6.47 15.40 11.39
N ALA A 101 -7.65 16.01 11.39
CA ALA A 101 -8.56 16.03 12.54
C ALA A 101 -9.38 14.74 12.69
N ASP A 102 -9.50 13.89 11.66
CA ASP A 102 -10.15 12.59 11.77
C ASP A 102 -9.19 11.60 12.45
N PRO A 103 -9.47 11.13 13.68
CA PRO A 103 -8.54 10.28 14.42
C PRO A 103 -8.28 8.94 13.73
N ILE A 104 -9.23 8.43 12.94
CA ILE A 104 -9.08 7.17 12.21
C ILE A 104 -8.20 7.36 10.98
N ALA A 105 -8.40 8.45 10.23
CA ALA A 105 -7.56 8.77 9.09
C ALA A 105 -6.13 9.09 9.54
N ALA A 106 -5.97 9.91 10.59
CA ALA A 106 -4.67 10.24 11.17
C ALA A 106 -3.94 8.99 11.70
N PHE A 107 -4.66 8.07 12.35
CA PHE A 107 -4.08 6.78 12.76
C PHE A 107 -3.60 5.98 11.55
N SER A 108 -4.41 5.85 10.50
CA SER A 108 -4.04 5.15 9.28
C SER A 108 -2.80 5.74 8.63
N ILE A 109 -2.74 7.07 8.48
CA ILE A 109 -1.59 7.78 7.88
C ILE A 109 -0.30 7.52 8.65
N LYS A 110 -0.39 7.42 9.98
CA LYS A 110 0.79 7.22 10.84
C LYS A 110 1.25 5.75 10.93
N HIS A 111 0.32 4.79 10.84
CA HIS A 111 0.58 3.40 11.23
C HIS A 111 0.31 2.36 10.14
N ILE A 112 -0.37 2.73 9.07
CA ILE A 112 -0.76 1.82 7.99
C ILE A 112 -0.08 2.32 6.70
N ASN A 113 1.22 2.03 6.61
CA ASN A 113 2.02 2.24 5.41
C ASN A 113 2.10 0.94 4.59
N PRO A 114 2.40 1.04 3.27
CA PRO A 114 2.72 -0.11 2.42
C PRO A 114 4.11 -0.70 2.77
N THR A 115 4.32 -1.00 4.05
CA THR A 115 5.48 -1.67 4.65
C THR A 115 5.02 -3.00 5.26
N GLU A 116 5.90 -3.75 5.92
CA GLU A 116 5.49 -4.91 6.74
C GLU A 116 4.38 -4.55 7.72
N ASN A 117 3.20 -5.12 7.51
CA ASN A 117 2.03 -4.89 8.35
C ASN A 117 1.23 -6.17 8.53
N GLN A 118 1.36 -6.79 9.70
CA GLN A 118 0.67 -8.05 10.03
C GLN A 118 -0.86 -7.92 9.98
N TRP A 119 -1.41 -6.74 10.31
CA TRP A 119 -2.84 -6.50 10.23
C TRP A 119 -3.33 -6.46 8.79
N VAL A 120 -2.58 -5.80 7.91
CA VAL A 120 -2.84 -5.84 6.45
C VAL A 120 -2.68 -7.27 5.93
N ASN A 121 -1.70 -8.02 6.44
CA ASN A 121 -1.45 -9.39 6.01
C ASN A 121 -2.65 -10.32 6.27
N LEU A 122 -3.27 -10.16 7.45
CA LEU A 122 -4.47 -10.91 7.83
C LEU A 122 -5.68 -10.55 6.96
N VAL A 123 -5.93 -9.26 6.73
CA VAL A 123 -7.15 -8.79 6.05
C VAL A 123 -7.04 -8.75 4.52
N ALA A 124 -5.82 -8.68 3.99
CA ALA A 124 -5.51 -8.70 2.56
C ALA A 124 -4.94 -10.06 2.13
N ALA A 125 -5.18 -11.12 2.90
CA ALA A 125 -4.86 -12.50 2.55
C ALA A 125 -3.43 -12.70 2.00
N GLY A 126 -2.41 -12.26 2.73
CA GLY A 126 -1.00 -12.45 2.33
C GLY A 126 -0.26 -11.19 1.89
N GLU A 127 -0.98 -10.16 1.47
CA GLU A 127 -0.39 -8.96 0.87
C GLU A 127 0.14 -7.94 1.90
N GLY A 128 0.26 -8.31 3.18
CA GLY A 128 0.82 -7.39 4.19
C GLY A 128 2.32 -7.51 4.40
N SER A 129 2.94 -8.54 3.83
CA SER A 129 4.40 -8.78 3.95
C SER A 129 5.18 -8.02 2.86
N HIS A 130 4.92 -6.72 2.77
CA HIS A 130 5.40 -5.89 1.66
C HIS A 130 6.92 -5.70 1.65
N ASN A 131 7.60 -5.56 2.82
CA ASN A 131 9.06 -5.40 2.79
C ASN A 131 9.74 -6.72 2.37
N TYR A 132 9.23 -7.85 2.86
CA TYR A 132 9.70 -9.17 2.47
C TYR A 132 9.50 -9.40 0.98
N HIS A 133 8.31 -9.11 0.45
CA HIS A 133 8.02 -9.23 -0.98
C HIS A 133 8.96 -8.35 -1.84
N HIS A 134 9.24 -7.11 -1.42
CA HIS A 134 10.18 -6.25 -2.15
C HIS A 134 11.64 -6.73 -2.08
N VAL A 135 12.01 -7.45 -1.02
CA VAL A 135 13.35 -8.04 -0.87
C VAL A 135 13.47 -9.34 -1.68
N PHE A 136 12.42 -10.16 -1.69
CA PHE A 136 12.37 -11.46 -2.37
C PHE A 136 11.18 -11.53 -3.36
N PRO A 137 11.18 -10.72 -4.43
CA PRO A 137 10.04 -10.63 -5.36
C PRO A 137 9.77 -11.92 -6.15
N TRP A 138 10.71 -12.87 -6.13
CA TRP A 138 10.58 -14.18 -6.77
C TRP A 138 10.06 -15.28 -5.83
N ASP A 139 9.82 -14.99 -4.55
CA ASP A 139 9.23 -15.96 -3.62
C ASP A 139 7.74 -16.15 -3.93
N TYR A 140 7.33 -17.39 -4.16
CA TYR A 140 5.93 -17.73 -4.43
C TYR A 140 5.01 -17.50 -3.23
N LYS A 141 5.54 -17.48 -2.00
CA LYS A 141 4.75 -17.27 -0.77
C LYS A 141 4.46 -15.82 -0.48
N THR A 142 5.26 -14.91 -1.03
CA THR A 142 5.28 -13.46 -0.72
C THR A 142 5.40 -13.12 0.78
N SER A 143 5.78 -14.08 1.63
CA SER A 143 5.73 -13.98 3.09
C SER A 143 6.73 -14.95 3.75
N GLU A 144 7.47 -14.46 4.75
CA GLU A 144 8.41 -15.28 5.51
C GLU A 144 7.72 -16.29 6.45
N LEU A 145 6.72 -15.82 7.21
CA LEU A 145 6.26 -16.50 8.43
C LEU A 145 4.95 -17.28 8.29
N CYS A 146 4.15 -16.97 7.27
CA CYS A 146 2.81 -17.54 7.15
C CYS A 146 2.41 -17.78 5.69
N ASN A 147 1.73 -18.90 5.44
CA ASN A 147 1.07 -19.12 4.16
C ASN A 147 -0.19 -18.26 4.11
N SER A 148 -0.42 -17.64 2.96
CA SER A 148 -1.66 -16.93 2.68
C SER A 148 -2.68 -17.86 2.01
N THR A 149 -3.92 -17.40 1.88
CA THR A 149 -4.94 -18.11 1.07
C THR A 149 -4.47 -18.30 -0.38
N THR A 150 -3.69 -17.36 -0.92
CA THR A 150 -3.07 -17.47 -2.25
C THR A 150 -1.99 -18.56 -2.26
N THR A 151 -1.15 -18.62 -1.23
CA THR A 151 -0.14 -19.68 -1.07
C THR A 151 -0.80 -21.06 -1.01
N ASP A 152 -1.88 -21.21 -0.25
CA ASP A 152 -2.61 -22.46 -0.14
C ASP A 152 -3.28 -22.89 -1.45
N PHE A 153 -3.79 -21.92 -2.23
CA PHE A 153 -4.29 -22.16 -3.58
C PHE A 153 -3.18 -22.69 -4.51
N ILE A 154 -2.01 -22.05 -4.52
CA ILE A 154 -0.85 -22.50 -5.31
C ILE A 154 -0.40 -23.89 -4.87
N ASN A 155 -0.34 -24.15 -3.56
CA ASN A 155 0.01 -25.46 -3.00
C ASN A 155 -0.97 -26.56 -3.41
N PHE A 156 -2.28 -26.26 -3.50
CA PHE A 156 -3.27 -27.19 -4.02
C PHE A 156 -2.96 -27.59 -5.47
N PHE A 157 -2.68 -26.62 -6.35
CA PHE A 157 -2.33 -26.89 -7.75
C PHE A 157 -0.98 -27.58 -7.88
N ALA A 158 -0.02 -27.28 -7.00
CA ALA A 158 1.25 -28.00 -6.95
C ALA A 158 1.06 -29.47 -6.57
N LYS A 159 0.16 -29.76 -5.63
CA LYS A 159 -0.16 -31.12 -5.19
C LYS A 159 -0.75 -32.00 -6.30
N ILE A 160 -1.52 -31.41 -7.22
CA ILE A 160 -2.08 -32.12 -8.38
C ILE A 160 -1.16 -32.05 -9.61
N GLY A 161 0.05 -31.52 -9.47
CA GLY A 161 1.07 -31.45 -10.52
C GLY A 161 0.84 -30.36 -11.56
N TRP A 162 -0.09 -29.43 -11.33
CA TRP A 162 -0.39 -28.32 -12.26
C TRP A 162 0.51 -27.11 -12.03
N ALA A 163 1.07 -26.97 -10.83
CA ALA A 163 2.14 -26.02 -10.53
C ALA A 163 3.41 -26.78 -10.12
N TYR A 164 4.58 -26.25 -10.46
CA TYR A 164 5.88 -26.85 -10.17
C TYR A 164 6.95 -25.75 -10.10
N ASP A 165 8.16 -26.11 -9.63
CA ASP A 165 9.29 -25.18 -9.44
C ASP A 165 8.93 -23.96 -8.56
N LEU A 166 8.26 -24.20 -7.43
CA LEU A 166 7.92 -23.16 -6.45
C LEU A 166 9.21 -22.65 -5.78
N LYS A 167 9.52 -21.36 -5.97
CA LYS A 167 10.76 -20.73 -5.50
C LYS A 167 10.56 -20.09 -4.14
N GLU A 168 11.44 -20.38 -3.19
CA GLU A 168 11.48 -19.76 -1.85
C GLU A 168 12.94 -19.44 -1.49
N PRO A 169 13.24 -18.30 -0.85
CA PRO A 169 14.60 -18.00 -0.39
C PRO A 169 14.99 -18.95 0.76
N SER A 170 16.28 -19.32 0.82
CA SER A 170 16.78 -20.10 1.95
C SER A 170 16.76 -19.28 3.24
N GLN A 171 16.54 -19.94 4.38
CA GLN A 171 16.57 -19.26 5.69
C GLN A 171 17.90 -18.53 5.96
N GLU A 172 19.00 -19.04 5.42
CA GLU A 172 20.31 -18.40 5.49
C GLU A 172 20.36 -17.10 4.68
N LEU A 173 19.80 -17.09 3.48
CA LEU A 173 19.71 -15.88 2.65
C LEU A 173 18.85 -14.82 3.34
N VAL A 174 17.70 -15.21 3.91
CA VAL A 174 16.84 -14.31 4.70
C VAL A 174 17.61 -13.70 5.87
N LYS A 175 18.30 -14.53 6.67
CA LYS A 175 19.16 -14.06 7.78
C LYS A 175 20.21 -13.05 7.33
N ILE A 176 20.93 -13.33 6.24
CA ILE A 176 21.97 -12.43 5.72
C ILE A 176 21.38 -11.07 5.34
N VAL A 177 20.22 -11.05 4.68
CA VAL A 177 19.58 -9.80 4.28
C VAL A 177 19.06 -9.03 5.48
N VAL A 178 18.43 -9.70 6.45
CA VAL A 178 18.00 -9.10 7.71
C VAL A 178 19.17 -8.44 8.42
N MET A 179 20.31 -9.12 8.58
CA MET A 179 21.48 -8.55 9.26
C MET A 179 22.13 -7.39 8.50
N LYS A 180 22.09 -7.39 7.16
CA LYS A 180 22.74 -6.35 6.33
C LYS A 180 21.88 -5.11 6.09
N LYS A 181 20.56 -5.29 5.96
CA LYS A 181 19.62 -4.26 5.47
C LYS A 181 18.40 -4.06 6.37
N GLY A 182 18.23 -4.89 7.40
CA GLY A 182 17.13 -4.77 8.35
C GLY A 182 17.21 -3.48 9.17
N ASP A 183 16.06 -3.01 9.62
CA ASP A 183 15.90 -1.84 10.48
C ASP A 183 16.01 -2.17 11.98
N GLY A 184 16.36 -3.41 12.32
CA GLY A 184 16.49 -3.92 13.69
C GLY A 184 15.20 -4.45 14.32
N SER A 185 14.06 -4.44 13.60
CA SER A 185 12.78 -4.93 14.12
C SER A 185 12.60 -6.46 14.03
N HIS A 186 13.43 -7.15 13.25
CA HIS A 186 13.29 -8.59 13.00
C HIS A 186 13.81 -9.45 14.18
N PRO A 187 13.12 -10.52 14.61
CA PRO A 187 13.55 -11.35 15.74
C PRO A 187 14.96 -11.95 15.61
N LEU A 188 15.41 -12.19 14.37
CA LEU A 188 16.74 -12.72 14.07
C LEU A 188 17.88 -11.73 14.33
N TRP A 189 17.57 -10.44 14.52
CA TRP A 189 18.57 -9.40 14.78
C TRP A 189 19.34 -9.62 16.10
N ASN A 190 18.67 -10.12 17.13
CA ASN A 190 19.27 -10.37 18.45
C ASN A 190 19.90 -11.78 18.59
N ALA A 191 19.81 -12.63 17.56
CA ALA A 191 20.24 -14.02 17.62
C ALA A 191 21.73 -14.23 17.27
N VAL A 192 22.46 -13.17 16.91
CA VAL A 192 23.88 -13.22 16.56
C VAL A 192 24.62 -12.15 17.38
N PRO A 193 25.68 -12.51 18.15
CA PRO A 193 26.49 -11.51 18.83
C PRO A 193 27.13 -10.59 17.78
N TYR A 194 27.05 -9.28 17.99
CA TYR A 194 27.76 -8.30 17.16
C TYR A 194 29.24 -8.70 17.09
N PRO A 195 29.87 -8.73 15.89
CA PRO A 195 31.31 -8.66 15.84
C PRO A 195 31.74 -7.33 16.48
N ALA A 196 32.71 -7.39 17.38
CA ALA A 196 33.36 -6.22 17.94
C ALA A 196 34.00 -5.34 16.84
#